data_AF-A0ABD1ED45-F1
#
_entry.id   AF-A0ABD1ED45-F1
#
_cell.length_a   1.000
_cell.length_b   1.000
_cell.length_c   1.000
_cell.angle_alpha   90.00
_cell.angle_beta   90.00
_cell.angle_gamma   90.00
#
_symmetry.space_group_name_H-M   'P 1'
#
loop_
_entity.id
_entity.type
_entity.pdbx_description
1 polymer ?
#
loop_
_entity_poly.entity_id
_entity_poly.type
_entity_poly.pdbx_seq_one_letter_code
_entity_poly.pdbx_strand_id
1 'polypeptide(L)'
;MLEMLRFHEFIRFKTRSVYSAPHFPKYVVDHRTLGPSDVLIRPLGRFHDQKPYRCQDNPFGAEYLFTFQFLRPINIINFRMHPSWEEANVVVRIWGAWVDNNKLIFKGKWHLLYETSHSKDPSESYKECFELITTIRIEFNKNLLMFSDLIWTFLNRDRMKALSNFPLVLPLEGRVLYEGVQTLTCNIIPERQPDKKWNKKNFIQALPTEVLYHIFHYLNLRSLSRCAQVNKRWNSIASDPRFYQEVDLKVYWNKINGKNLEKLKNKLQIVRKLDMTWCHDFTLITNDEYFDSLTSILEGTKDTLTHLCLNHTDFVSKVAMQQIFACLNLEELRLRNMWLNWLHSGWSKSCKELTSLKTLDVSLSTIKESGLIEILKMIPNLEHLLMDDCDKLRNVEPIVTTVVNYNPRLKSWSSSRTFHLKDNSKAYEEFGKLIHLEYLDFTYCEPKPYGSNWLKCIAINCKKLKRLELGFWEQLTDEDLHPILTQCKELSHLYLPRTPKISYWTLSVACKNLPNLRHICVYWCEKISKEMIEDLAENYKHVNIYRIQ
;
A
#
# COMPACT_ATOMS: atom_id res chain seq x y z
N MET A 1 23.45 21.92 2.35
CA MET A 1 23.12 22.05 0.92
C MET A 1 23.92 21.01 0.13
N LEU A 2 23.70 19.74 0.50
CA LEU A 2 24.21 18.50 -0.07
C LEU A 2 23.19 17.47 0.44
N GLU A 3 22.75 16.54 -0.41
CA GLU A 3 21.76 15.46 -0.16
C GLU A 3 20.36 15.58 -0.80
N MET A 4 20.14 16.46 -1.79
CA MET A 4 18.98 16.34 -2.71
C MET A 4 19.06 15.15 -3.68
N LEU A 5 20.20 14.47 -3.73
CA LEU A 5 20.57 13.53 -4.79
C LEU A 5 20.15 12.08 -4.54
N ARG A 6 19.62 11.72 -3.36
CA ARG A 6 19.62 10.31 -2.96
C ARG A 6 18.50 9.43 -3.49
N PHE A 7 17.45 9.94 -4.15
CA PHE A 7 16.50 9.04 -4.84
C PHE A 7 17.10 8.47 -6.14
N HIS A 8 18.02 9.19 -6.79
CA HIS A 8 18.78 8.72 -7.97
C HIS A 8 19.92 7.75 -7.63
N GLU A 9 20.24 7.52 -6.36
CA GLU A 9 21.25 6.53 -5.96
C GLU A 9 20.67 5.12 -5.76
N PHE A 10 19.36 5.02 -5.46
CA PHE A 10 18.72 3.74 -5.13
C PHE A 10 17.88 3.15 -6.25
N ILE A 11 17.22 3.97 -7.07
CA ILE A 11 16.51 3.53 -8.27
C ILE A 11 17.01 4.35 -9.44
N ARG A 12 17.81 3.73 -10.32
CA ARG A 12 18.36 4.38 -11.51
C ARG A 12 17.57 3.94 -12.74
N PHE A 13 16.85 4.89 -13.32
CA PHE A 13 16.32 4.78 -14.68
C PHE A 13 17.32 5.39 -15.64
N LYS A 14 17.87 4.58 -16.55
CA LYS A 14 18.51 5.10 -17.75
C LYS A 14 17.45 5.14 -18.83
N THR A 15 17.15 6.32 -19.37
CA THR A 15 16.03 6.51 -20.30
C THR A 15 16.44 7.14 -21.62
N ARG A 16 15.67 6.90 -22.69
CA ARG A 16 15.71 7.65 -23.96
C ARG A 16 14.43 8.48 -24.08
N SER A 17 14.53 9.80 -24.22
CA SER A 17 13.37 10.64 -24.56
C SER A 17 13.33 10.89 -26.07
N VAL A 18 12.14 10.91 -26.66
CA VAL A 18 11.93 11.16 -28.08
C VAL A 18 11.14 12.47 -28.25
N TYR A 19 11.69 13.44 -28.97
CA TYR A 19 11.00 14.70 -29.30
C TYR A 19 10.81 14.87 -30.81
N SER A 20 9.69 15.48 -31.20
CA SER A 20 9.51 16.10 -32.51
C SER A 20 9.98 17.56 -32.45
N ALA A 21 11.01 17.92 -33.22
CA ALA A 21 11.41 19.32 -33.42
C ALA A 21 10.55 19.94 -34.54
N PRO A 22 10.09 21.20 -34.44
CA PRO A 22 9.19 21.81 -35.44
C PRO A 22 9.75 21.92 -36.86
N HIS A 23 11.06 21.70 -37.06
CA HIS A 23 11.75 21.97 -38.34
C HIS A 23 12.57 20.80 -38.89
N PHE A 24 12.41 19.57 -38.38
CA PHE A 24 13.07 18.39 -38.97
C PHE A 24 12.14 17.17 -38.97
N PRO A 25 12.00 16.43 -40.09
CA PRO A 25 11.19 15.21 -40.16
C PRO A 25 11.88 13.97 -39.54
N LYS A 26 12.81 14.17 -38.59
CA LYS A 26 13.52 13.08 -37.90
C LYS A 26 13.47 13.28 -36.39
N TYR A 27 13.06 12.23 -35.68
CA TYR A 27 13.12 12.14 -34.23
C TYR A 27 14.57 12.29 -33.74
N VAL A 28 14.82 13.24 -32.84
CA VAL A 28 16.14 13.43 -32.22
C VAL A 28 16.16 12.60 -30.93
N VAL A 29 17.12 11.66 -30.84
CA VAL A 29 17.32 10.82 -29.64
C VAL A 29 18.20 11.57 -28.66
N ASP A 30 17.68 11.87 -27.47
CA ASP A 30 18.45 12.47 -26.39
C ASP A 30 18.67 11.45 -25.25
N HIS A 31 19.92 11.27 -24.86
CA HIS A 31 20.34 10.41 -23.76
C HIS A 31 20.53 11.25 -22.50
N ARG A 32 19.47 11.48 -21.74
CA ARG A 32 19.54 12.17 -20.43
C ARG A 32 19.16 11.26 -19.29
N THR A 33 19.86 11.41 -18.17
CA THR A 33 19.37 11.02 -16.84
C THR A 33 18.26 12.01 -16.48
N LEU A 34 17.03 11.52 -16.26
CA LEU A 34 15.89 12.37 -15.91
C LEU A 34 16.12 13.04 -14.56
N GLY A 35 15.84 14.34 -14.46
CA GLY A 35 15.95 15.08 -13.21
C GLY A 35 14.67 14.99 -12.37
N PRO A 36 14.68 15.43 -11.10
CA PRO A 36 13.51 15.41 -10.21
C PRO A 36 12.30 16.18 -10.74
N SER A 37 12.50 17.18 -11.60
CA SER A 37 11.43 17.98 -12.23
C SER A 37 10.70 17.26 -13.36
N ASP A 38 11.27 16.18 -13.90
CA ASP A 38 10.72 15.46 -15.05
C ASP A 38 9.82 14.28 -14.61
N VAL A 39 9.75 14.03 -13.29
CA VAL A 39 9.14 12.84 -12.70
C VAL A 39 8.23 13.23 -11.55
N LEU A 40 6.93 12.97 -11.72
CA LEU A 40 5.97 12.97 -10.62
C LEU A 40 6.08 11.63 -9.90
N ILE A 41 6.68 11.65 -8.70
CA ILE A 41 6.74 10.51 -7.79
C ILE A 41 5.53 10.57 -6.87
N ARG A 42 4.68 9.55 -6.89
CA ARG A 42 3.62 9.35 -5.88
C ARG A 42 4.12 8.28 -4.89
N PRO A 43 4.71 8.65 -3.73
CA PRO A 43 5.22 7.69 -2.76
C PRO A 43 4.08 6.97 -2.04
N LEU A 44 4.41 5.83 -1.42
CA LEU A 44 3.52 5.08 -0.57
C LEU A 44 4.07 4.97 0.85
N GLY A 45 3.17 4.73 1.79
CA GLY A 45 3.44 4.41 3.18
C GLY A 45 2.66 3.15 3.57
N ARG A 46 2.55 2.91 4.88
CA ARG A 46 2.22 1.62 5.50
C ARG A 46 0.89 0.98 5.07
N PHE A 47 0.89 -0.33 4.82
CA PHE A 47 -0.34 -1.13 4.83
C PHE A 47 -0.38 -1.94 6.13
N HIS A 48 -1.47 -1.80 6.89
CA HIS A 48 -1.76 -2.72 7.99
C HIS A 48 -2.30 -4.03 7.44
N ASP A 49 -2.03 -5.13 8.17
CA ASP A 49 -2.40 -6.50 7.80
C ASP A 49 -3.86 -6.58 7.32
N GLN A 50 -4.02 -6.82 6.03
CA GLN A 50 -5.32 -6.81 5.35
C GLN A 50 -5.94 -8.20 5.43
N LYS A 51 -7.23 -8.29 5.79
CA LYS A 51 -7.99 -9.50 5.43
C LYS A 51 -8.09 -9.55 3.91
N PRO A 52 -7.68 -10.64 3.25
CA PRO A 52 -7.63 -10.67 1.80
C PRO A 52 -9.02 -10.48 1.19
N TYR A 53 -9.11 -9.59 0.19
CA TYR A 53 -10.13 -9.68 -0.84
C TYR A 53 -9.93 -10.99 -1.59
N ARG A 54 -10.98 -11.57 -2.19
CA ARG A 54 -10.89 -12.77 -3.02
C ARG A 54 -9.94 -12.57 -4.21
N CYS A 55 -8.64 -12.76 -3.99
CA CYS A 55 -7.61 -12.55 -4.99
C CYS A 55 -7.29 -13.89 -5.69
N GLN A 56 -8.24 -14.38 -6.49
CA GLN A 56 -8.01 -15.57 -7.33
C GLN A 56 -7.04 -15.31 -8.51
N ASP A 57 -6.60 -14.06 -8.71
CA ASP A 57 -5.65 -13.65 -9.77
C ASP A 57 -4.23 -13.31 -9.26
N ASN A 58 -4.04 -13.12 -7.95
CA ASN A 58 -2.76 -12.71 -7.40
C ASN A 58 -2.56 -13.25 -5.98
N PRO A 59 -2.21 -14.56 -5.82
CA PRO A 59 -1.80 -15.10 -4.51
C PRO A 59 -0.60 -14.37 -3.90
N PHE A 60 0.09 -13.54 -4.70
CA PHE A 60 1.23 -12.71 -4.34
C PHE A 60 0.91 -11.21 -4.48
N GLY A 61 -0.25 -10.75 -3.97
CA GLY A 61 -0.63 -9.33 -3.89
C GLY A 61 0.54 -8.37 -3.64
N ALA A 62 0.65 -7.30 -4.44
CA ALA A 62 1.63 -6.24 -4.15
C ALA A 62 1.21 -5.52 -2.87
N GLU A 63 2.01 -5.63 -1.82
CA GLU A 63 1.80 -4.95 -0.55
C GLU A 63 2.23 -3.50 -0.65
N TYR A 64 3.38 -3.21 -1.28
CA TYR A 64 3.82 -1.83 -1.53
C TYR A 64 3.95 -1.58 -3.02
N LEU A 65 3.82 -0.33 -3.47
CA LEU A 65 4.12 0.02 -4.85
C LEU A 65 4.62 1.47 -4.97
N PHE A 66 5.45 1.75 -5.97
CA PHE A 66 5.79 3.10 -6.42
C PHE A 66 5.28 3.30 -7.82
N THR A 67 4.68 4.45 -8.11
CA THR A 67 4.40 4.84 -9.48
C THR A 67 5.16 6.13 -9.80
N PHE A 68 5.87 6.09 -10.92
CA PHE A 68 6.58 7.21 -11.51
C PHE A 68 5.80 7.61 -12.76
N GLN A 69 5.25 8.81 -12.76
CA GLN A 69 4.67 9.42 -13.95
C GLN A 69 5.70 10.37 -14.54
N PHE A 70 5.96 10.23 -15.83
CA PHE A 70 6.90 11.05 -16.57
C PHE A 70 6.10 12.06 -17.37
N LEU A 71 6.52 13.32 -17.32
CA LEU A 71 5.89 14.39 -18.09
C LEU A 71 6.01 14.18 -19.61
N ARG A 72 6.91 13.27 -20.02
CA ARG A 72 7.25 12.99 -21.41
C ARG A 72 7.42 11.49 -21.62
N PRO A 73 7.10 10.98 -22.81
CA PRO A 73 7.46 9.63 -23.24
C PRO A 73 8.94 9.31 -23.05
N ILE A 74 9.23 8.24 -22.32
CA ILE A 74 10.56 7.74 -22.05
C ILE A 74 10.65 6.26 -22.43
N ASN A 75 11.78 5.82 -22.96
CA ASN A 75 12.09 4.39 -23.12
C ASN A 75 13.09 4.01 -22.01
N ILE A 76 12.78 2.99 -21.21
CA ILE A 76 13.71 2.52 -20.15
C ILE A 76 14.76 1.61 -20.80
N ILE A 77 15.99 2.10 -20.83
CA ILE A 77 17.15 1.35 -21.28
C ILE A 77 17.67 0.44 -20.16
N ASN A 78 17.67 0.94 -18.93
CA ASN A 78 18.17 0.20 -17.77
C ASN A 78 17.43 0.62 -16.50
N PHE A 79 17.08 -0.35 -15.69
CA PHE A 79 16.52 -0.15 -14.35
C PHE A 79 17.40 -0.88 -13.34
N ARG A 80 17.95 -0.13 -12.38
CA ARG A 80 18.71 -0.69 -11.26
C ARG A 80 18.07 -0.29 -9.94
N MET A 81 17.88 -1.27 -9.06
CA MET A 81 17.60 -1.03 -7.65
C MET A 81 18.84 -1.37 -6.84
N HIS A 82 19.29 -0.43 -6.02
CA HIS A 82 20.33 -0.66 -5.03
C HIS A 82 19.64 -0.80 -3.66
N PRO A 83 19.66 -1.97 -2.99
CA PRO A 83 19.27 -2.08 -1.60
C PRO A 83 20.28 -1.29 -0.77
N SER A 84 19.77 -0.64 0.26
CA SER A 84 20.63 0.07 1.19
C SER A 84 21.49 -0.88 2.04
N TRP A 85 21.20 -2.20 2.09
CA TRP A 85 21.88 -3.17 2.98
C TRP A 85 21.87 -4.62 2.47
N GLU A 86 22.83 -5.43 2.95
CA GLU A 86 23.30 -6.74 2.43
C GLU A 86 22.36 -7.96 2.63
N GLU A 87 21.19 -7.81 3.26
CA GLU A 87 20.32 -8.97 3.61
C GLU A 87 18.84 -8.80 3.21
N ALA A 88 18.55 -7.85 2.31
CA ALA A 88 17.18 -7.55 1.91
C ALA A 88 16.72 -8.43 0.75
N ASN A 89 16.20 -9.62 1.04
CA ASN A 89 15.42 -10.34 0.06
C ASN A 89 14.12 -9.53 -0.16
N VAL A 90 13.95 -8.92 -1.34
CA VAL A 90 12.74 -8.19 -1.73
C VAL A 90 12.23 -8.74 -3.07
N VAL A 91 10.96 -9.14 -3.14
CA VAL A 91 10.33 -9.51 -4.42
C VAL A 91 9.70 -8.28 -5.05
N VAL A 92 10.15 -7.95 -6.26
CA VAL A 92 9.68 -6.79 -7.01
C VAL A 92 9.05 -7.19 -8.34
N ARG A 93 8.03 -6.44 -8.76
CA ARG A 93 7.43 -6.52 -10.09
C ARG A 93 7.30 -5.13 -10.70
N ILE A 94 7.76 -4.96 -11.93
CA ILE A 94 7.78 -3.66 -12.61
C ILE A 94 6.79 -3.66 -13.78
N TRP A 95 6.11 -2.55 -13.98
CA TRP A 95 5.15 -2.31 -15.05
C TRP A 95 5.53 -1.04 -15.80
N GLY A 96 5.29 -1.02 -17.11
CA GLY A 96 5.41 0.16 -17.96
C GLY A 96 4.12 0.38 -18.76
N ALA A 97 3.61 1.62 -18.79
CA ALA A 97 2.37 1.97 -19.48
C ALA A 97 2.47 3.30 -20.25
N TRP A 98 1.67 3.42 -21.32
CA TRP A 98 1.42 4.68 -22.03
C TRP A 98 0.13 5.32 -21.54
N VAL A 99 0.21 6.59 -21.14
CA VAL A 99 -0.88 7.35 -20.52
C VAL A 99 -2.05 7.58 -21.48
N ASP A 100 -1.82 7.85 -22.77
CA ASP A 100 -2.91 8.29 -23.66
C ASP A 100 -4.00 7.24 -23.93
N ASN A 101 -3.85 5.98 -23.49
CA ASN A 101 -4.86 4.93 -23.69
C ASN A 101 -4.90 3.85 -22.60
N ASN A 102 -4.23 4.04 -21.46
CA ASN A 102 -4.00 2.97 -20.46
C ASN A 102 -3.41 1.68 -21.07
N LYS A 103 -2.75 1.79 -22.23
CA LYS A 103 -2.18 0.64 -22.90
C LYS A 103 -0.98 0.20 -22.07
N LEU A 104 -1.13 -0.95 -21.43
CA LEU A 104 -0.03 -1.59 -20.75
C LEU A 104 0.97 -2.06 -21.80
N ILE A 105 2.16 -1.49 -21.73
CA ILE A 105 3.26 -1.75 -22.67
C ILE A 105 4.05 -2.95 -22.19
N PHE A 106 4.33 -3.01 -20.89
CA PHE A 106 5.09 -4.10 -20.30
C PHE A 106 4.54 -4.49 -18.92
N LYS A 107 4.44 -5.81 -18.70
CA LYS A 107 4.21 -6.44 -17.40
C LYS A 107 5.41 -7.32 -17.08
N GLY A 108 6.20 -6.93 -16.08
CA GLY A 108 7.26 -7.77 -15.53
C GLY A 108 6.70 -9.00 -14.81
N LYS A 109 7.51 -10.06 -14.73
CA LYS A 109 7.28 -11.14 -13.77
C LYS A 109 7.65 -10.65 -12.37
N TRP A 110 7.28 -11.40 -11.35
CA TRP A 110 7.88 -11.20 -10.03
C TRP A 110 9.32 -11.69 -10.08
N HIS A 111 10.24 -10.88 -9.57
CA HIS A 111 11.64 -11.26 -9.46
C HIS A 111 12.10 -11.04 -8.02
N LEU A 112 12.85 -12.01 -7.51
CA LEU A 112 13.61 -11.87 -6.29
C LEU A 112 14.84 -11.02 -6.63
N LEU A 113 15.03 -9.89 -5.96
CA LEU A 113 16.18 -9.04 -6.25
C LEU A 113 17.51 -9.61 -5.72
N TYR A 114 17.47 -10.57 -4.77
CA TYR A 114 18.67 -11.15 -4.15
C TYR A 114 18.46 -12.62 -3.76
N GLU A 115 19.31 -13.52 -4.26
CA GLU A 115 19.36 -14.93 -3.87
C GLU A 115 20.75 -15.16 -3.22
N THR A 116 20.81 -15.03 -1.90
CA THR A 116 21.98 -15.22 -1.03
C THR A 116 23.08 -14.14 -1.04
N SER A 117 23.54 -13.82 0.17
CA SER A 117 24.66 -12.93 0.50
C SER A 117 25.92 -13.38 -0.23
N HIS A 118 26.55 -12.47 -1.00
CA HIS A 118 28.00 -12.35 -1.27
C HIS A 118 28.36 -11.82 -2.68
N SER A 119 27.43 -11.60 -3.61
CA SER A 119 27.77 -10.93 -4.88
C SER A 119 27.64 -9.41 -4.77
N LYS A 120 28.77 -8.70 -4.73
CA LYS A 120 28.89 -7.22 -4.75
C LYS A 120 28.43 -6.55 -6.05
N ASP A 121 27.74 -7.26 -6.94
CA ASP A 121 27.25 -6.68 -8.19
C ASP A 121 25.78 -7.07 -8.42
N PRO A 122 24.83 -6.11 -8.33
CA PRO A 122 23.44 -6.33 -8.75
C PRO A 122 23.41 -6.28 -10.28
N SER A 123 23.95 -7.31 -10.93
CA SER A 123 24.09 -7.38 -12.39
C SER A 123 22.86 -7.93 -13.12
N GLU A 124 21.72 -8.11 -12.45
CA GLU A 124 20.45 -8.30 -13.15
C GLU A 124 19.83 -6.95 -13.52
N SER A 125 20.42 -6.30 -14.52
CA SER A 125 19.76 -5.21 -15.24
C SER A 125 18.51 -5.75 -15.94
N TYR A 126 17.34 -5.21 -15.59
CA TYR A 126 16.12 -5.51 -16.36
C TYR A 126 16.33 -5.07 -17.80
N LYS A 127 16.19 -6.03 -18.72
CA LYS A 127 16.39 -5.83 -20.16
C LYS A 127 15.41 -4.78 -20.72
N GLU A 128 15.95 -4.00 -21.64
CA GLU A 128 15.39 -2.88 -22.39
C GLU A 128 13.88 -2.95 -22.64
N CYS A 129 13.14 -1.92 -22.22
CA CYS A 129 11.77 -1.70 -22.64
C CYS A 129 11.81 -0.85 -23.92
N PHE A 130 11.81 -1.50 -25.10
CA PHE A 130 11.96 -0.81 -26.39
C PHE A 130 10.82 0.14 -26.75
N GLU A 131 9.68 0.03 -26.08
CA GLU A 131 8.52 0.88 -26.27
C GLU A 131 8.55 2.07 -25.32
N LEU A 132 8.19 3.25 -25.83
CA LEU A 132 8.09 4.47 -25.02
C LEU A 132 6.94 4.31 -24.02
N ILE A 133 7.16 4.67 -22.76
CA ILE A 133 6.21 4.67 -21.67
C ILE A 133 6.16 6.06 -21.04
N THR A 134 5.06 6.40 -20.38
CA THR A 134 4.94 7.64 -19.58
C THR A 134 4.67 7.33 -18.12
N THR A 135 4.48 6.06 -17.76
CA THR A 135 4.28 5.62 -16.39
C THR A 135 5.03 4.33 -16.10
N ILE A 136 5.75 4.29 -14.98
CA ILE A 136 6.36 3.09 -14.41
C ILE A 136 5.71 2.79 -13.09
N ARG A 137 5.35 1.53 -12.86
CA ARG A 137 4.94 1.06 -11.53
C ARG A 137 5.87 -0.03 -11.05
N ILE A 138 6.33 0.07 -9.81
CA ILE A 138 7.16 -0.90 -9.13
C ILE A 138 6.32 -1.44 -7.99
N GLU A 139 6.19 -2.73 -7.84
CA GLU A 139 5.42 -3.39 -6.81
C GLU A 139 6.32 -4.26 -5.96
N PHE A 140 6.01 -4.35 -4.67
CA PHE A 140 6.74 -5.13 -3.69
C PHE A 140 5.81 -6.12 -3.02
N ASN A 141 6.28 -7.32 -2.76
CA ASN A 141 5.57 -8.33 -1.98
C ASN A 141 6.41 -8.75 -0.78
N LYS A 142 5.86 -8.57 0.43
CA LYS A 142 6.51 -8.91 1.70
C LYS A 142 6.22 -10.35 2.12
N ASN A 143 5.02 -10.87 1.84
CA ASN A 143 4.62 -12.25 2.14
C ASN A 143 5.54 -13.33 1.54
N LEU A 144 6.37 -12.98 0.55
CA LEU A 144 7.33 -13.92 -0.04
C LEU A 144 8.65 -14.03 0.75
N LEU A 145 8.95 -13.15 1.72
CA LEU A 145 10.26 -13.09 2.39
C LEU A 145 10.15 -12.73 3.89
N MET A 146 10.85 -13.50 4.73
CA MET A 146 10.90 -13.29 6.19
C MET A 146 11.79 -12.10 6.55
N PHE A 147 11.38 -10.83 6.36
CA PHE A 147 11.91 -9.68 7.12
C PHE A 147 11.04 -8.44 6.85
N SER A 148 10.50 -7.82 7.90
CA SER A 148 9.30 -6.98 7.80
C SER A 148 9.50 -5.49 7.59
N ASP A 149 10.71 -4.94 7.71
CA ASP A 149 10.88 -3.49 7.96
C ASP A 149 11.88 -2.78 7.02
N LEU A 150 12.43 -3.48 6.03
CA LEU A 150 13.51 -2.95 5.18
C LEU A 150 13.02 -1.99 4.06
N ILE A 151 11.73 -2.03 3.71
CA ILE A 151 11.11 -1.05 2.79
C ILE A 151 11.10 0.35 3.40
N TRP A 152 11.18 0.46 4.72
CA TRP A 152 11.04 1.72 5.42
C TRP A 152 12.33 2.57 5.42
N THR A 153 13.52 1.97 5.27
CA THR A 153 14.78 2.73 5.09
C THR A 153 14.87 3.35 3.70
N PHE A 154 14.21 2.76 2.70
CA PHE A 154 14.05 3.34 1.36
C PHE A 154 13.12 4.57 1.35
N LEU A 155 12.14 4.61 2.25
CA LEU A 155 11.10 5.65 2.30
C LEU A 155 11.51 6.87 3.14
N ASN A 156 12.48 6.72 4.04
CA ASN A 156 12.94 7.79 4.93
C ASN A 156 14.41 8.14 4.68
N ARG A 157 14.68 9.13 3.81
CA ARG A 157 15.82 10.02 4.05
C ARG A 157 15.63 11.43 3.50
N ASP A 158 15.74 12.35 4.45
CA ASP A 158 15.85 13.80 4.33
C ASP A 158 16.88 14.28 3.30
N ARG A 159 16.52 15.35 2.57
CA ARG A 159 17.27 16.61 2.35
C ARG A 159 17.02 17.23 0.97
N MET A 160 15.96 18.03 0.83
CA MET A 160 15.62 18.72 -0.42
C MET A 160 16.13 20.21 -0.48
N LYS A 161 17.33 20.54 -1.03
CA LYS A 161 17.70 21.86 -1.67
C LYS A 161 18.77 21.79 -2.81
N ALA A 162 18.73 22.77 -3.74
CA ALA A 162 19.04 22.79 -5.20
C ALA A 162 20.50 22.96 -5.75
N LEU A 163 20.65 22.57 -7.05
CA LEU A 163 21.44 23.06 -8.23
C LEU A 163 23.00 23.11 -8.33
N SER A 164 23.45 22.63 -9.52
CA SER A 164 24.54 23.12 -10.44
C SER A 164 25.97 22.51 -10.49
N ASN A 165 26.36 22.19 -11.74
CA ASN A 165 27.70 22.22 -12.40
C ASN A 165 28.66 20.99 -12.46
N PHE A 166 28.79 20.46 -13.72
CA PHE A 166 29.96 19.89 -14.47
C PHE A 166 30.73 18.65 -13.88
N PRO A 167 31.58 17.91 -14.64
CA PRO A 167 31.45 17.45 -16.04
C PRO A 167 31.98 16.02 -16.37
N LEU A 168 31.71 15.58 -17.61
CA LEU A 168 32.62 14.88 -18.55
C LEU A 168 32.99 13.38 -18.40
N VAL A 169 32.69 12.64 -19.49
CA VAL A 169 33.56 11.73 -20.29
C VAL A 169 33.08 10.27 -20.49
N LEU A 170 32.89 9.97 -21.79
CA LEU A 170 32.68 8.72 -22.55
C LEU A 170 33.96 7.84 -22.56
N PRO A 171 34.16 6.77 -23.39
CA PRO A 171 33.27 6.10 -24.37
C PRO A 171 33.35 4.54 -24.43
N LEU A 172 32.44 3.95 -25.24
CA LEU A 172 32.58 2.74 -26.11
C LEU A 172 32.77 1.36 -25.41
N GLU A 173 32.36 0.19 -25.93
CA GLU A 173 32.05 -0.29 -27.27
C GLU A 173 31.21 -1.59 -27.15
N GLY A 174 30.46 -1.97 -28.21
CA GLY A 174 29.41 -2.99 -28.14
C GLY A 174 29.81 -4.46 -28.37
N ARG A 175 28.82 -5.35 -28.29
CA ARG A 175 28.52 -6.43 -29.27
C ARG A 175 27.20 -7.13 -28.92
N VAL A 176 26.46 -7.44 -29.97
CA VAL A 176 25.23 -8.25 -30.00
C VAL A 176 25.61 -9.72 -29.91
N LEU A 177 24.86 -10.51 -29.12
CA LEU A 177 24.61 -11.93 -29.40
C LEU A 177 23.13 -12.25 -29.08
N TYR A 178 22.37 -12.48 -30.14
CA TYR A 178 21.22 -13.37 -30.16
C TYR A 178 21.76 -14.81 -30.14
N GLU A 179 21.21 -15.67 -29.30
CA GLU A 179 20.82 -17.05 -29.64
C GLU A 179 20.22 -17.78 -28.42
N GLY A 180 19.33 -18.74 -28.69
CA GLY A 180 18.95 -19.78 -27.74
C GLY A 180 17.61 -19.65 -27.00
N VAL A 181 16.48 -19.53 -27.71
CA VAL A 181 15.21 -20.05 -27.16
C VAL A 181 15.24 -21.57 -27.33
N GLN A 182 15.48 -22.31 -26.25
CA GLN A 182 15.05 -23.71 -26.20
C GLN A 182 13.55 -23.72 -25.98
N THR A 183 12.82 -24.06 -27.04
CA THR A 183 11.44 -24.48 -26.99
C THR A 183 11.33 -25.69 -26.08
N LEU A 184 10.69 -25.53 -24.93
CA LEU A 184 10.18 -26.66 -24.17
C LEU A 184 9.09 -27.32 -25.03
N THR A 185 9.45 -28.40 -25.69
CA THR A 185 8.51 -29.34 -26.28
C THR A 185 7.69 -29.94 -25.15
N CYS A 186 6.40 -29.67 -25.15
CA CYS A 186 5.46 -30.47 -24.37
C CYS A 186 5.62 -31.91 -24.81
N ASN A 187 6.00 -32.81 -23.91
CA ASN A 187 5.92 -34.24 -24.16
C ASN A 187 4.45 -34.56 -24.50
N ILE A 188 4.21 -34.83 -25.78
CA ILE A 188 2.95 -35.31 -26.29
C ILE A 188 2.71 -36.66 -25.61
N ILE A 189 1.76 -36.69 -24.68
CA ILE A 189 1.20 -37.94 -24.17
C ILE A 189 0.65 -38.69 -25.39
N PRO A 190 1.04 -39.95 -25.64
CA PRO A 190 0.54 -40.67 -26.80
C PRO A 190 -0.98 -40.73 -26.73
N GLU A 191 -1.64 -40.29 -27.81
CA GLU A 191 -3.07 -40.38 -27.99
C GLU A 191 -3.52 -41.83 -27.75
N ARG A 192 -4.27 -42.06 -26.66
CA ARG A 192 -5.13 -43.25 -26.59
C ARG A 192 -6.11 -43.14 -27.75
N GLN A 193 -6.08 -44.11 -28.66
CA GLN A 193 -7.10 -44.21 -29.69
C GLN A 193 -8.48 -44.21 -29.04
N PRO A 194 -9.41 -43.36 -29.50
CA PRO A 194 -10.73 -43.30 -28.91
C PRO A 194 -11.44 -44.63 -29.17
N ASP A 195 -11.85 -45.30 -28.09
CA ASP A 195 -12.74 -46.45 -28.18
C ASP A 195 -13.96 -46.08 -29.03
N LYS A 196 -14.15 -46.85 -30.11
CA LYS A 196 -15.21 -46.68 -31.11
C LYS A 196 -16.57 -47.01 -30.50
N LYS A 197 -17.09 -46.14 -29.62
CA LYS A 197 -18.51 -46.04 -29.26
C LYS A 197 -18.87 -44.82 -28.38
N TRP A 198 -18.09 -43.74 -28.40
CA TRP A 198 -18.43 -42.55 -27.61
C TRP A 198 -19.32 -41.57 -28.41
N ASN A 199 -20.61 -41.52 -28.07
CA ASN A 199 -21.57 -40.61 -28.67
C ASN A 199 -21.15 -39.14 -28.45
N LYS A 200 -20.93 -38.40 -29.54
CA LYS A 200 -20.53 -36.98 -29.59
C LYS A 200 -21.62 -36.01 -29.07
N LYS A 201 -22.03 -36.10 -27.81
CA LYS A 201 -22.61 -34.95 -27.11
C LYS A 201 -21.49 -34.26 -26.35
N ASN A 202 -21.25 -32.98 -26.62
CA ASN A 202 -20.27 -32.17 -25.89
C ASN A 202 -20.52 -32.32 -24.39
N PHE A 203 -19.66 -33.06 -23.69
CA PHE A 203 -19.81 -33.41 -22.27
C PHE A 203 -20.12 -32.18 -21.41
N ILE A 204 -19.42 -31.07 -21.68
CA ILE A 204 -19.60 -29.80 -20.99
C ILE A 204 -20.98 -29.16 -21.24
N GLN A 205 -21.56 -29.32 -22.44
CA GLN A 205 -22.91 -28.82 -22.73
C GLN A 205 -23.99 -29.63 -22.00
N ALA A 206 -23.70 -30.90 -21.68
CA ALA A 206 -24.62 -31.76 -20.93
C ALA A 206 -24.58 -31.52 -19.41
N LEU A 207 -23.59 -30.79 -18.89
CA LEU A 207 -23.51 -30.48 -17.46
C LEU A 207 -24.70 -29.61 -17.03
N PRO A 208 -25.29 -29.86 -15.84
CA PRO A 208 -26.26 -28.97 -15.21
C PRO A 208 -25.67 -27.57 -14.94
N THR A 209 -26.52 -26.56 -14.85
CA THR A 209 -26.09 -25.16 -14.66
C THR A 209 -25.43 -24.97 -13.29
N GLU A 210 -25.88 -25.71 -12.30
CA GLU A 210 -25.34 -25.76 -10.93
C GLU A 210 -23.90 -26.26 -10.93
N VAL A 211 -23.59 -27.30 -11.72
CA VAL A 211 -22.22 -27.82 -11.84
C VAL A 211 -21.32 -26.80 -12.53
N LEU A 212 -21.80 -26.16 -13.60
CA LEU A 212 -21.05 -25.07 -14.24
C LEU A 212 -20.85 -23.89 -13.30
N TYR A 213 -21.83 -23.59 -12.44
CA TYR A 213 -21.72 -22.55 -11.44
C TYR A 213 -20.66 -22.90 -10.39
N HIS A 214 -20.64 -24.13 -9.90
CA HIS A 214 -19.58 -24.64 -9.01
C HIS A 214 -18.20 -24.57 -9.67
N ILE A 215 -18.07 -24.93 -10.96
CA ILE A 215 -16.81 -24.81 -11.69
C ILE A 215 -16.38 -23.33 -11.80
N PHE A 216 -17.30 -22.45 -12.21
CA PHE A 216 -17.03 -21.03 -12.41
C PHE A 216 -16.70 -20.32 -11.10
N HIS A 217 -17.17 -20.82 -9.96
CA HIS A 217 -16.82 -20.30 -8.65
C HIS A 217 -15.31 -20.35 -8.38
N TYR A 218 -14.56 -21.28 -8.97
CA TYR A 218 -13.11 -21.36 -8.83
C TYR A 218 -12.34 -20.52 -9.85
N LEU A 219 -13.04 -19.82 -10.75
CA LEU A 219 -12.42 -19.04 -11.82
C LEU A 219 -12.24 -17.59 -11.42
N ASN A 220 -11.06 -17.06 -11.73
CA ASN A 220 -10.73 -15.67 -11.56
C ASN A 220 -11.43 -14.75 -12.59
N LEU A 221 -11.36 -13.42 -12.39
CA LEU A 221 -12.14 -12.46 -13.18
C LEU A 221 -11.81 -12.53 -14.68
N ARG A 222 -10.54 -12.74 -15.03
CA ARG A 222 -10.10 -12.92 -16.42
C ARG A 222 -10.68 -14.20 -17.03
N SER A 223 -10.65 -15.29 -16.29
CA SER A 223 -11.14 -16.60 -16.74
C SER A 223 -12.65 -16.61 -16.88
N LEU A 224 -13.39 -16.00 -15.95
CA LEU A 224 -14.83 -15.75 -16.08
C LEU A 224 -15.15 -14.92 -17.32
N SER A 225 -14.37 -13.87 -17.58
CA SER A 225 -14.53 -13.04 -18.78
C SER A 225 -14.27 -13.81 -20.08
N ARG A 226 -13.35 -14.79 -20.08
CA ARG A 226 -13.14 -15.70 -21.22
C ARG A 226 -14.27 -16.71 -21.36
N CYS A 227 -14.74 -17.28 -20.25
CA CYS A 227 -15.88 -18.20 -20.25
C CYS A 227 -17.12 -17.52 -20.83
N ALA A 228 -17.34 -16.25 -20.50
CA ALA A 228 -18.45 -15.48 -21.04
C ALA A 228 -18.45 -15.32 -22.57
N GLN A 229 -17.32 -15.58 -23.24
CA GLN A 229 -17.18 -15.47 -24.70
C GLN A 229 -17.41 -16.80 -25.42
N VAL A 230 -17.59 -17.91 -24.69
CA VAL A 230 -17.70 -19.25 -25.29
C VAL A 230 -19.05 -19.48 -25.96
N ASN A 231 -20.16 -19.19 -25.26
CA ASN A 231 -21.52 -19.27 -25.79
C ASN A 231 -22.52 -18.50 -24.90
N LYS A 232 -23.78 -18.36 -25.34
CA LYS A 232 -24.84 -17.65 -24.60
C LYS A 232 -25.08 -18.21 -23.18
N ARG A 233 -25.05 -19.53 -23.01
CA ARG A 233 -25.25 -20.19 -21.71
C ARG A 233 -24.12 -19.83 -20.74
N TRP A 234 -22.88 -19.92 -21.19
CA TRP A 234 -21.70 -19.56 -20.41
C TRP A 234 -21.63 -18.06 -20.13
N ASN A 235 -22.05 -17.22 -21.07
CA ASN A 235 -22.18 -15.78 -20.87
C ASN A 235 -23.17 -15.44 -19.75
N SER A 236 -24.34 -16.07 -19.76
CA SER A 236 -25.36 -15.90 -18.73
C SER A 236 -24.84 -16.31 -17.35
N ILE A 237 -24.19 -17.49 -17.25
CA ILE A 237 -23.62 -17.97 -15.98
C ILE A 237 -22.48 -17.06 -15.51
N ALA A 238 -21.49 -16.77 -16.36
CA ALA A 238 -20.35 -15.94 -15.99
C ALA A 238 -20.73 -14.49 -15.65
N SER A 239 -21.92 -14.02 -16.02
CA SER A 239 -22.41 -12.69 -15.68
C SER A 239 -23.20 -12.65 -14.37
N ASP A 240 -23.38 -13.78 -13.70
CA ASP A 240 -24.10 -13.87 -12.44
C ASP A 240 -23.37 -13.06 -11.34
N PRO A 241 -24.05 -12.09 -10.68
CA PRO A 241 -23.45 -11.23 -9.65
C PRO A 241 -22.86 -11.98 -8.46
N ARG A 242 -23.28 -13.22 -8.20
CA ARG A 242 -22.79 -14.01 -7.07
C ARG A 242 -21.31 -14.39 -7.19
N PHE A 243 -20.73 -14.36 -8.40
CA PHE A 243 -19.29 -14.50 -8.59
C PHE A 243 -18.48 -13.26 -8.21
N TYR A 244 -19.15 -12.12 -8.07
CA TYR A 244 -18.55 -10.78 -7.92
C TYR A 244 -18.85 -10.16 -6.55
N GLN A 245 -19.03 -10.98 -5.50
CA GLN A 245 -19.23 -10.48 -4.14
C GLN A 245 -17.95 -9.89 -3.53
N GLU A 246 -16.78 -10.41 -3.94
CA GLU A 246 -15.48 -9.91 -3.50
C GLU A 246 -14.61 -9.71 -4.74
N VAL A 247 -14.39 -8.46 -5.11
CA VAL A 247 -13.78 -8.07 -6.38
C VAL A 247 -12.57 -7.20 -6.11
N ASP A 248 -11.42 -7.66 -6.62
CA ASP A 248 -10.16 -6.92 -6.66
C ASP A 248 -9.90 -6.45 -8.10
N LEU A 249 -10.08 -5.16 -8.35
CA LEU A 249 -9.78 -4.51 -9.63
C LEU A 249 -8.37 -3.92 -9.68
N LYS A 250 -7.61 -3.92 -8.56
CA LYS A 250 -6.23 -3.36 -8.48
C LYS A 250 -5.30 -4.04 -9.48
N VAL A 251 -5.45 -5.34 -9.72
CA VAL A 251 -4.65 -6.09 -10.72
C VAL A 251 -4.99 -5.69 -12.16
N TYR A 252 -6.16 -5.11 -12.35
CA TYR A 252 -6.73 -4.71 -13.63
C TYR A 252 -6.76 -3.21 -13.84
N TRP A 253 -6.11 -2.41 -12.97
CA TRP A 253 -6.11 -0.94 -12.97
C TRP A 253 -5.98 -0.34 -14.38
N ASN A 254 -5.07 -0.85 -15.20
CA ASN A 254 -4.79 -0.39 -16.56
C ASN A 254 -5.89 -0.73 -17.59
N LYS A 255 -6.91 -1.46 -17.20
CA LYS A 255 -8.08 -1.82 -18.04
C LYS A 255 -9.36 -1.18 -17.53
N ILE A 256 -9.32 -0.55 -16.37
CA ILE A 256 -10.50 0.08 -15.78
C ILE A 256 -10.57 1.53 -16.29
N ASN A 257 -11.68 1.86 -16.92
CA ASN A 257 -12.09 3.19 -17.38
C ASN A 257 -13.63 3.24 -17.32
N GLY A 258 -14.26 4.40 -17.58
CA GLY A 258 -15.72 4.56 -17.50
C GLY A 258 -16.48 3.50 -18.29
N LYS A 259 -16.12 3.28 -19.56
CA LYS A 259 -16.75 2.29 -20.45
C LYS A 259 -16.70 0.85 -19.92
N ASN A 260 -15.57 0.45 -19.34
CA ASN A 260 -15.41 -0.89 -18.79
C ASN A 260 -16.09 -1.04 -17.42
N LEU A 261 -16.15 0.02 -16.62
CA LEU A 261 -16.94 0.05 -15.39
C LEU A 261 -18.44 -0.05 -15.65
N GLU A 262 -18.97 0.66 -16.65
CA GLU A 262 -20.38 0.51 -17.04
C GLU A 262 -20.73 -0.94 -17.41
N LYS A 263 -19.83 -1.64 -18.12
CA LYS A 263 -20.03 -3.05 -18.45
C LYS A 263 -19.97 -3.97 -17.23
N LEU A 264 -19.23 -3.60 -16.19
CA LEU A 264 -19.12 -4.36 -14.94
C LEU A 264 -20.25 -4.04 -13.96
N LYS A 265 -20.89 -2.88 -14.08
CA LYS A 265 -21.96 -2.40 -13.18
C LYS A 265 -23.03 -3.46 -12.87
N ASN A 266 -23.54 -4.14 -13.90
CA ASN A 266 -24.58 -5.17 -13.73
C ASN A 266 -24.07 -6.41 -12.98
N LYS A 267 -22.76 -6.69 -13.04
CA LYS A 267 -22.13 -7.81 -12.34
C LYS A 267 -21.83 -7.46 -10.88
N LEU A 268 -21.60 -6.19 -10.58
CA LEU A 268 -21.20 -5.70 -9.26
C LEU A 268 -22.39 -5.41 -8.32
N GLN A 269 -23.64 -5.68 -8.71
CA GLN A 269 -24.85 -5.28 -7.97
C GLN A 269 -24.91 -5.78 -6.51
N ILE A 270 -24.28 -6.91 -6.20
CA ILE A 270 -24.24 -7.48 -4.84
C ILE A 270 -22.82 -7.55 -4.28
N VAL A 271 -21.92 -6.69 -4.78
CA VAL A 271 -20.54 -6.64 -4.31
C VAL A 271 -20.50 -6.24 -2.84
N ARG A 272 -19.85 -7.07 -2.03
CA ARG A 272 -19.62 -6.83 -0.60
C ARG A 272 -18.26 -6.21 -0.37
N LYS A 273 -17.24 -6.64 -1.11
CA LYS A 273 -15.88 -6.11 -1.00
C LYS A 273 -15.39 -5.67 -2.37
N LEU A 274 -15.09 -4.39 -2.53
CA LEU A 274 -14.61 -3.81 -3.78
C LEU A 274 -13.28 -3.07 -3.54
N ASP A 275 -12.22 -3.54 -4.20
CA ASP A 275 -10.94 -2.83 -4.26
C ASP A 275 -10.76 -2.24 -5.67
N MET A 276 -10.77 -0.91 -5.75
CA MET A 276 -10.52 -0.12 -6.96
C MET A 276 -9.23 0.69 -6.84
N THR A 277 -8.30 0.25 -6.01
CA THR A 277 -7.00 0.90 -5.83
C THR A 277 -6.33 1.14 -7.18
N TRP A 278 -5.91 2.38 -7.43
CA TRP A 278 -5.29 2.84 -8.70
C TRP A 278 -6.18 2.74 -9.94
N CYS A 279 -7.46 2.38 -9.83
CA CYS A 279 -8.38 2.49 -10.95
C CYS A 279 -8.69 3.97 -11.19
N HIS A 280 -8.25 4.50 -12.33
CA HIS A 280 -8.62 5.83 -12.81
C HIS A 280 -8.47 5.87 -14.32
N ASP A 281 -9.16 6.82 -14.94
CA ASP A 281 -8.96 7.13 -16.34
C ASP A 281 -7.73 8.04 -16.46
N PHE A 282 -6.62 7.53 -17.03
CA PHE A 282 -5.42 8.34 -17.24
C PHE A 282 -5.56 9.20 -18.50
N THR A 283 -6.64 9.03 -19.28
CA THR A 283 -6.93 9.91 -20.39
C THR A 283 -7.44 11.23 -19.80
N LEU A 284 -6.64 12.28 -19.94
CA LEU A 284 -6.89 13.63 -19.40
C LEU A 284 -8.19 14.30 -19.91
N ILE A 285 -9.04 13.58 -20.65
CA ILE A 285 -10.09 14.14 -21.52
C ILE A 285 -11.52 13.79 -21.04
N THR A 286 -11.73 12.78 -20.20
CA THR A 286 -13.10 12.43 -19.73
C THR A 286 -13.12 12.01 -18.27
N ASN A 287 -13.01 12.98 -17.36
CA ASN A 287 -13.20 12.74 -15.94
C ASN A 287 -14.64 12.31 -15.60
N ASP A 288 -15.65 12.82 -16.31
CA ASP A 288 -17.06 12.65 -15.94
C ASP A 288 -17.55 11.19 -16.06
N GLU A 289 -17.27 10.50 -17.17
CA GLU A 289 -17.78 9.14 -17.39
C GLU A 289 -17.32 8.15 -16.30
N TYR A 290 -16.06 8.24 -15.85
CA TYR A 290 -15.54 7.37 -14.79
C TYR A 290 -16.24 7.62 -13.46
N PHE A 291 -16.43 8.89 -13.10
CA PHE A 291 -17.08 9.27 -11.85
C PHE A 291 -18.56 8.94 -11.84
N ASP A 292 -19.26 9.09 -12.96
CA ASP A 292 -20.65 8.70 -13.11
C ASP A 292 -20.82 7.19 -12.95
N SER A 293 -19.95 6.40 -13.59
CA SER A 293 -19.95 4.94 -13.41
C SER A 293 -19.66 4.52 -11.97
N LEU A 294 -18.66 5.13 -11.32
CA LEU A 294 -18.34 4.83 -9.91
C LEU A 294 -19.52 5.20 -9.00
N THR A 295 -20.10 6.38 -9.18
CA THR A 295 -21.26 6.85 -8.40
C THR A 295 -22.45 5.90 -8.58
N SER A 296 -22.71 5.45 -9.80
CA SER A 296 -23.80 4.53 -10.09
C SER A 296 -23.55 3.13 -9.52
N ILE A 297 -22.29 2.64 -9.50
CA ILE A 297 -21.94 1.40 -8.82
C ILE A 297 -22.17 1.53 -7.31
N LEU A 298 -21.74 2.63 -6.69
CA LEU A 298 -21.94 2.87 -5.25
C LEU A 298 -23.44 2.95 -4.90
N GLU A 299 -24.23 3.64 -5.72
CA GLU A 299 -25.69 3.73 -5.54
C GLU A 299 -26.35 2.34 -5.61
N GLY A 300 -25.97 1.52 -6.60
CA GLY A 300 -26.50 0.16 -6.76
C GLY A 300 -26.03 -0.82 -5.68
N THR A 301 -24.98 -0.50 -4.93
CA THR A 301 -24.34 -1.41 -3.95
C THR A 301 -24.51 -0.96 -2.51
N LYS A 302 -25.24 0.13 -2.26
CA LYS A 302 -25.46 0.72 -0.93
C LYS A 302 -25.93 -0.27 0.14
N ASP A 303 -26.72 -1.27 -0.24
CA ASP A 303 -27.31 -2.25 0.69
C ASP A 303 -26.43 -3.48 0.89
N THR A 304 -25.36 -3.65 0.12
CA THR A 304 -24.50 -4.85 0.14
C THR A 304 -23.03 -4.58 0.44
N LEU A 305 -22.54 -3.38 0.12
CA LEU A 305 -21.14 -3.01 0.26
C LEU A 305 -20.72 -2.96 1.73
N THR A 306 -19.65 -3.68 2.05
CA THR A 306 -19.05 -3.79 3.39
C THR A 306 -17.60 -3.32 3.42
N HIS A 307 -16.84 -3.46 2.33
CA HIS A 307 -15.44 -3.04 2.27
C HIS A 307 -15.18 -2.30 0.97
N LEU A 308 -14.68 -1.07 1.06
CA LEU A 308 -14.36 -0.24 -0.10
C LEU A 308 -12.94 0.31 0.01
N CYS A 309 -12.13 0.04 -1.03
CA CYS A 309 -10.77 0.55 -1.12
C CYS A 309 -10.62 1.38 -2.40
N LEU A 310 -10.40 2.69 -2.24
CA LEU A 310 -10.21 3.67 -3.32
C LEU A 310 -8.82 4.29 -3.24
N ASN A 311 -7.81 3.53 -2.80
CA ASN A 311 -6.46 4.07 -2.64
C ASN A 311 -5.88 4.53 -3.98
N HIS A 312 -5.23 5.68 -4.00
CA HIS A 312 -4.63 6.28 -5.22
C HIS A 312 -5.55 6.39 -6.47
N THR A 313 -6.87 6.42 -6.33
CA THR A 313 -7.78 6.84 -7.40
C THR A 313 -7.78 8.36 -7.54
N ASP A 314 -7.86 8.89 -8.75
CA ASP A 314 -7.95 10.34 -8.92
C ASP A 314 -9.29 10.87 -8.35
N PHE A 315 -9.20 11.95 -7.56
CA PHE A 315 -10.27 12.76 -6.96
C PHE A 315 -11.64 12.09 -6.75
N VAL A 316 -11.95 11.61 -5.52
CA VAL A 316 -13.34 11.27 -5.17
C VAL A 316 -14.17 12.55 -5.14
N SER A 317 -15.30 12.61 -5.86
CA SER A 317 -16.19 13.77 -5.87
C SER A 317 -17.04 13.87 -4.60
N LYS A 318 -17.65 15.04 -4.35
CA LYS A 318 -18.63 15.20 -3.26
C LYS A 318 -19.79 14.21 -3.37
N VAL A 319 -20.29 13.99 -4.59
CA VAL A 319 -21.40 13.07 -4.85
C VAL A 319 -20.99 11.63 -4.54
N ALA A 320 -19.80 11.21 -4.99
CA ALA A 320 -19.28 9.88 -4.68
C ALA A 320 -19.09 9.69 -3.17
N MET A 321 -18.53 10.66 -2.44
CA MET A 321 -18.43 10.59 -0.97
C MET A 321 -19.81 10.48 -0.29
N GLN A 322 -20.83 11.19 -0.77
CA GLN A 322 -22.19 11.06 -0.25
C GLN A 322 -22.77 9.66 -0.50
N GLN A 323 -22.50 9.04 -1.65
CA GLN A 323 -22.91 7.66 -1.92
C GLN A 323 -22.16 6.64 -1.06
N ILE A 324 -20.87 6.86 -0.81
CA ILE A 324 -20.10 6.03 0.14
C ILE A 324 -20.76 6.06 1.53
N PHE A 325 -21.16 7.25 2.00
CA PHE A 325 -21.86 7.41 3.27
C PHE A 325 -23.36 7.03 3.24
N ALA A 326 -23.88 6.62 2.09
CA ALA A 326 -25.18 5.96 1.98
C ALA A 326 -25.08 4.42 2.16
N CYS A 327 -23.86 3.86 2.12
CA CYS A 327 -23.61 2.43 2.29
C CYS A 327 -23.61 2.04 3.78
N LEU A 328 -24.79 1.83 4.39
CA LEU A 328 -24.92 1.65 5.85
C LEU A 328 -24.27 0.36 6.40
N ASN A 329 -23.99 -0.62 5.54
CA ASN A 329 -23.32 -1.87 5.88
C ASN A 329 -21.79 -1.78 5.75
N LEU A 330 -21.24 -0.61 5.39
CA LEU A 330 -19.81 -0.40 5.21
C LEU A 330 -19.08 -0.59 6.54
N GLU A 331 -18.16 -1.56 6.59
CA GLU A 331 -17.30 -1.89 7.73
C GLU A 331 -15.88 -1.32 7.58
N GLU A 332 -15.38 -1.19 6.35
CA GLU A 332 -14.04 -0.68 6.05
C GLU A 332 -14.05 0.30 4.87
N LEU A 333 -13.44 1.47 5.08
CA LEU A 333 -13.24 2.49 4.06
C LEU A 333 -11.76 2.91 4.01
N ARG A 334 -11.14 2.75 2.84
CA ARG A 334 -9.75 3.17 2.60
C ARG A 334 -9.66 4.20 1.48
N LEU A 335 -9.07 5.34 1.81
CA LEU A 335 -8.93 6.55 0.99
C LEU A 335 -7.47 7.03 1.02
N ARG A 336 -6.51 6.09 1.00
CA ARG A 336 -5.08 6.39 1.07
C ARG A 336 -4.63 7.19 -0.15
N ASN A 337 -3.80 8.20 0.08
CA ASN A 337 -3.23 9.07 -0.96
C ASN A 337 -4.30 9.70 -1.86
N MET A 338 -5.43 10.08 -1.26
CA MET A 338 -6.53 10.77 -1.93
C MET A 338 -6.39 12.29 -1.86
N TRP A 339 -6.83 12.97 -2.92
CA TRP A 339 -6.99 14.42 -2.89
C TRP A 339 -8.33 14.79 -2.23
N LEU A 340 -8.30 15.02 -0.92
CA LEU A 340 -9.47 15.30 -0.06
C LEU A 340 -9.44 16.71 0.54
N ASN A 341 -8.60 17.61 0.04
CA ASN A 341 -8.52 19.00 0.49
C ASN A 341 -9.84 19.79 0.31
N TRP A 342 -10.68 19.35 -0.62
CA TRP A 342 -12.01 19.86 -0.88
C TRP A 342 -13.03 19.37 0.15
N LEU A 343 -12.72 18.34 0.95
CA LEU A 343 -13.58 17.85 2.01
C LEU A 343 -13.44 18.78 3.22
N HIS A 344 -14.40 19.71 3.34
CA HIS A 344 -14.48 20.69 4.40
C HIS A 344 -15.92 20.77 4.91
N SER A 345 -16.18 21.64 5.88
CA SER A 345 -17.43 21.60 6.63
C SER A 345 -18.70 21.70 5.79
N GLY A 346 -19.71 20.88 6.10
CA GLY A 346 -21.06 20.95 5.53
C GLY A 346 -21.36 19.97 4.39
N TRP A 347 -20.43 19.05 4.06
CA TRP A 347 -20.68 17.99 3.08
C TRP A 347 -21.58 16.88 3.65
N SER A 348 -21.52 16.68 4.97
CA SER A 348 -22.16 15.60 5.73
C SER A 348 -23.64 15.80 6.04
N LYS A 349 -24.23 16.97 5.78
CA LYS A 349 -25.61 17.34 6.21
C LYS A 349 -26.71 16.35 5.81
N SER A 350 -26.54 15.66 4.68
CA SER A 350 -27.51 14.69 4.15
C SER A 350 -27.13 13.24 4.41
N CYS A 351 -25.98 13.00 5.04
CA CYS A 351 -25.44 11.67 5.24
C CYS A 351 -25.89 11.11 6.60
N LYS A 352 -26.10 9.81 6.66
CA LYS A 352 -26.47 9.10 7.90
C LYS A 352 -25.22 8.66 8.65
N GLU A 353 -25.36 8.35 9.93
CA GLU A 353 -24.30 7.68 10.69
C GLU A 353 -24.01 6.30 10.10
N LEU A 354 -22.73 5.99 9.94
CA LEU A 354 -22.25 4.68 9.50
C LEU A 354 -21.87 3.86 10.73
N THR A 355 -22.88 3.31 11.40
CA THR A 355 -22.70 2.53 12.64
C THR A 355 -21.96 1.21 12.43
N SER A 356 -21.91 0.71 11.20
CA SER A 356 -21.16 -0.50 10.84
C SER A 356 -19.68 -0.24 10.60
N LEU A 357 -19.27 1.02 10.36
CA LEU A 357 -17.90 1.33 9.94
C LEU A 357 -16.93 1.20 11.12
N LYS A 358 -15.98 0.29 10.98
CA LYS A 358 -14.97 -0.07 11.99
C LYS A 358 -13.57 0.38 11.61
N THR A 359 -13.27 0.50 10.31
CA THR A 359 -11.93 0.87 9.83
C THR A 359 -11.99 2.05 8.88
N LEU A 360 -11.21 3.09 9.17
CA LEU A 360 -11.00 4.24 8.30
C LEU A 360 -9.49 4.46 8.07
N ASP A 361 -9.07 4.43 6.81
CA ASP A 361 -7.71 4.79 6.39
C ASP A 361 -7.74 6.02 5.49
N VAL A 362 -7.15 7.12 5.95
CA VAL A 362 -6.99 8.38 5.20
C VAL A 362 -5.52 8.76 5.04
N SER A 363 -4.60 7.82 5.29
CA SER A 363 -3.16 8.08 5.25
C SER A 363 -2.71 8.65 3.91
N LEU A 364 -1.67 9.49 3.89
CA LEU A 364 -1.17 10.22 2.70
C LEU A 364 -2.19 11.12 1.99
N SER A 365 -3.42 11.24 2.48
CA SER A 365 -4.42 12.07 1.82
C SER A 365 -4.23 13.54 2.13
N THR A 366 -4.79 14.42 1.29
CA THR A 366 -4.77 15.87 1.51
C THR A 366 -5.92 16.38 2.37
N ILE A 367 -6.55 15.49 3.15
CA ILE A 367 -7.67 15.81 4.03
C ILE A 367 -7.25 16.85 5.09
N LYS A 368 -8.17 17.76 5.40
CA LYS A 368 -8.01 18.75 6.49
C LYS A 368 -8.74 18.30 7.75
N GLU A 369 -8.41 18.91 8.87
CA GLU A 369 -8.98 18.60 10.19
C GLU A 369 -10.51 18.70 10.18
N SER A 370 -11.07 19.75 9.58
CA SER A 370 -12.53 19.96 9.54
C SER A 370 -13.27 18.85 8.79
N GLY A 371 -12.71 18.38 7.67
CA GLY A 371 -13.27 17.26 6.91
C GLY A 371 -13.19 15.94 7.69
N LEU A 372 -12.05 15.65 8.30
CA LEU A 372 -11.86 14.43 9.08
C LEU A 372 -12.73 14.42 10.34
N ILE A 373 -12.86 15.55 11.04
CA ILE A 373 -13.73 15.68 12.22
C ILE A 373 -15.20 15.41 11.86
N GLU A 374 -15.68 15.90 10.72
CA GLU A 374 -17.05 15.57 10.28
C GLU A 374 -17.23 14.08 10.00
N ILE A 375 -16.25 13.42 9.36
CA ILE A 375 -16.29 11.96 9.17
C ILE A 375 -16.34 11.26 10.53
N LEU A 376 -15.44 11.60 11.46
CA LEU A 376 -15.30 10.92 12.75
C LEU A 376 -16.58 11.00 13.61
N LYS A 377 -17.28 12.13 13.57
CA LYS A 377 -18.57 12.31 14.24
C LYS A 377 -19.68 11.40 13.72
N MET A 378 -19.56 10.92 12.48
CA MET A 378 -20.56 10.07 11.83
C MET A 378 -20.31 8.57 11.99
N ILE A 379 -19.18 8.15 12.59
CA ILE A 379 -18.74 6.75 12.64
C ILE A 379 -18.56 6.29 14.09
N PRO A 380 -19.64 6.23 14.90
CA PRO A 380 -19.54 6.10 16.36
C PRO A 380 -18.89 4.79 16.85
N ASN A 381 -18.89 3.74 16.01
CA ASN A 381 -18.32 2.42 16.34
C ASN A 381 -16.93 2.19 15.71
N LEU A 382 -16.23 3.24 15.31
CA LEU A 382 -14.88 3.14 14.74
C LEU A 382 -13.93 2.39 15.70
N GLU A 383 -13.23 1.39 15.16
CA GLU A 383 -12.24 0.58 15.88
C GLU A 383 -10.81 0.91 15.42
N HIS A 384 -10.60 1.29 14.15
CA HIS A 384 -9.27 1.49 13.59
C HIS A 384 -9.21 2.79 12.78
N LEU A 385 -8.36 3.73 13.20
CA LEU A 385 -8.08 4.98 12.50
C LEU A 385 -6.62 5.03 12.05
N LEU A 386 -6.42 5.15 10.74
CA LEU A 386 -5.10 5.30 10.12
C LEU A 386 -5.06 6.64 9.39
N MET A 387 -4.11 7.48 9.77
CA MET A 387 -3.90 8.79 9.16
C MET A 387 -2.41 9.13 9.07
N ASP A 388 -1.58 8.16 8.70
CA ASP A 388 -0.13 8.34 8.58
C ASP A 388 0.22 9.28 7.40
N ASP A 389 1.29 10.06 7.53
CA ASP A 389 1.82 10.91 6.47
C ASP A 389 0.81 11.93 5.88
N CYS A 390 -0.12 12.41 6.69
CA CYS A 390 -1.11 13.41 6.26
C CYS A 390 -0.55 14.84 6.44
N ASP A 391 0.10 15.38 5.40
CA ASP A 391 0.80 16.68 5.44
C ASP A 391 -0.13 17.91 5.65
N LYS A 392 -1.43 17.76 5.39
CA LYS A 392 -2.44 18.81 5.56
C LYS A 392 -3.09 18.86 6.93
N LEU A 393 -2.95 17.80 7.73
CA LEU A 393 -3.37 17.81 9.13
C LEU A 393 -2.29 18.51 9.95
N ARG A 394 -2.48 19.79 10.27
CA ARG A 394 -1.54 20.65 11.01
C ARG A 394 -1.85 20.78 12.49
N ASN A 395 -3.05 20.40 12.93
CA ASN A 395 -3.38 20.38 14.34
C ASN A 395 -4.25 19.16 14.63
N VAL A 396 -3.64 18.11 15.19
CA VAL A 396 -4.36 16.87 15.49
C VAL A 396 -5.12 16.92 16.83
N GLU A 397 -4.96 17.97 17.64
CA GLU A 397 -5.65 18.09 18.94
C GLU A 397 -7.19 18.05 18.82
N PRO A 398 -7.84 18.82 17.92
CA PRO A 398 -9.28 18.70 17.71
C PRO A 398 -9.71 17.32 17.20
N ILE A 399 -8.84 16.60 16.48
CA ILE A 399 -9.10 15.24 16.02
C ILE A 399 -9.10 14.29 17.22
N VAL A 400 -8.09 14.37 18.10
CA VAL A 400 -8.02 13.57 19.34
C VAL A 400 -9.26 13.81 20.21
N THR A 401 -9.61 15.08 20.45
CA THR A 401 -10.82 15.45 21.21
C THR A 401 -12.09 14.88 20.57
N THR A 402 -12.17 14.89 19.23
CA THR A 402 -13.32 14.31 18.52
C THR A 402 -13.36 12.80 18.71
N VAL A 403 -12.24 12.10 18.53
CA VAL A 403 -12.17 10.64 18.66
C VAL A 403 -12.53 10.16 20.06
N VAL A 404 -12.02 10.83 21.09
CA VAL A 404 -12.35 10.48 22.48
C VAL A 404 -13.83 10.65 22.79
N ASN A 405 -14.49 11.67 22.21
CA ASN A 405 -15.89 11.95 22.46
C ASN A 405 -16.86 11.13 21.61
N TYR A 406 -16.50 10.81 20.36
CA TYR A 406 -17.41 10.20 19.39
C TYR A 406 -17.07 8.75 19.05
N ASN A 407 -15.83 8.30 19.29
CA ASN A 407 -15.35 6.98 18.88
C ASN A 407 -14.75 6.18 20.07
N PRO A 408 -15.51 5.93 21.15
CA PRO A 408 -14.99 5.30 22.38
C PRO A 408 -14.57 3.84 22.22
N ARG A 409 -14.93 3.19 21.10
CA ARG A 409 -14.58 1.80 20.79
C ARG A 409 -13.22 1.65 20.08
N LEU A 410 -12.47 2.74 19.92
CA LEU A 410 -11.21 2.72 19.19
C LEU A 410 -10.21 1.72 19.80
N LYS A 411 -9.72 0.82 18.95
CA LYS A 411 -8.70 -0.19 19.23
C LYS A 411 -7.35 0.17 18.61
N SER A 412 -7.33 0.94 17.53
CA SER A 412 -6.10 1.23 16.80
C SER A 412 -6.04 2.68 16.35
N TRP A 413 -4.91 3.30 16.65
CA TRP A 413 -4.57 4.64 16.18
C TRP A 413 -3.18 4.62 15.55
N SER A 414 -3.10 5.12 14.31
CA SER A 414 -1.84 5.36 13.62
C SER A 414 -1.81 6.78 13.06
N SER A 415 -0.81 7.56 13.46
CA SER A 415 -0.58 8.90 12.94
C SER A 415 0.91 9.17 12.74
N SER A 416 1.64 8.16 12.26
CA SER A 416 3.09 8.28 12.00
C SER A 416 3.35 9.42 11.02
N ARG A 417 4.33 10.27 11.33
CA ARG A 417 4.70 11.47 10.52
C ARG A 417 3.55 12.45 10.24
N THR A 418 2.42 12.32 10.91
CA THR A 418 1.31 13.27 10.82
C THR A 418 1.47 14.30 11.91
N PHE A 419 1.56 15.56 11.48
CA PHE A 419 2.05 16.76 12.19
C PHE A 419 1.91 16.73 13.73
N HIS A 420 3.01 17.10 14.38
CA HIS A 420 3.15 17.16 15.84
C HIS A 420 2.05 17.99 16.50
N LEU A 421 1.50 17.49 17.61
CA LEU A 421 0.67 18.29 18.50
C LEU A 421 1.42 19.54 18.95
N LYS A 422 0.69 20.63 19.20
CA LYS A 422 1.29 21.86 19.73
C LYS A 422 2.02 21.58 21.05
N ASP A 423 3.12 22.30 21.27
CA ASP A 423 3.87 22.25 22.52
C ASP A 423 2.91 22.46 23.73
N ASN A 424 2.98 21.59 24.73
CA ASN A 424 2.12 21.52 25.92
C ASN A 424 0.67 21.05 25.69
N SER A 425 0.35 20.44 24.54
CA SER A 425 -0.99 19.87 24.33
C SER A 425 -1.27 18.72 25.30
N LYS A 426 -2.42 18.79 25.98
CA LYS A 426 -2.92 17.69 26.82
C LYS A 426 -3.58 16.58 26.02
N ALA A 427 -3.66 16.70 24.69
CA ALA A 427 -4.31 15.72 23.83
C ALA A 427 -3.68 14.32 23.95
N TYR A 428 -2.38 14.20 24.20
CA TYR A 428 -1.75 12.89 24.42
C TYR A 428 -2.30 12.17 25.68
N GLU A 429 -2.64 12.91 26.73
CA GLU A 429 -3.21 12.34 27.97
C GLU A 429 -4.63 11.80 27.75
N GLU A 430 -5.36 12.42 26.82
CA GLU A 430 -6.74 12.04 26.46
C GLU A 430 -6.82 10.63 25.84
N PHE A 431 -5.74 10.11 25.25
CA PHE A 431 -5.67 8.71 24.81
C PHE A 431 -5.86 7.72 25.95
N GLY A 432 -5.56 8.12 27.20
CA GLY A 432 -5.87 7.33 28.38
C GLY A 432 -7.37 7.10 28.59
N LYS A 433 -8.27 7.80 27.89
CA LYS A 433 -9.72 7.56 27.94
C LYS A 433 -10.16 6.45 26.97
N LEU A 434 -9.32 6.05 26.02
CA LEU A 434 -9.60 5.01 25.04
C LEU A 434 -9.25 3.62 25.60
N ILE A 435 -10.08 3.13 26.52
CA ILE A 435 -9.84 1.89 27.28
C ILE A 435 -9.75 0.61 26.42
N HIS A 436 -10.19 0.68 25.17
CA HIS A 436 -10.16 -0.43 24.20
C HIS A 436 -8.89 -0.43 23.33
N LEU A 437 -7.97 0.52 23.53
CA LEU A 437 -6.80 0.68 22.68
C LEU A 437 -5.86 -0.54 22.74
N GLU A 438 -5.59 -1.13 21.58
CA GLU A 438 -4.73 -2.29 21.35
C GLU A 438 -3.47 -1.94 20.55
N TYR A 439 -3.53 -0.92 19.69
CA TYR A 439 -2.42 -0.49 18.85
C TYR A 439 -2.29 1.04 18.83
N LEU A 440 -1.08 1.52 19.09
CA LEU A 440 -0.75 2.94 19.06
C LEU A 440 0.57 3.19 18.34
N ASP A 441 0.52 4.00 17.30
CA ASP A 441 1.69 4.43 16.52
C ASP A 441 1.79 5.96 16.44
N PHE A 442 2.89 6.45 17.00
CA PHE A 442 3.33 7.84 16.95
C PHE A 442 4.78 7.95 16.44
N THR A 443 5.21 7.02 15.57
CA THR A 443 6.54 7.08 14.96
C THR A 443 6.75 8.45 14.30
N TYR A 444 7.91 9.07 14.54
CA TYR A 444 8.23 10.46 14.16
C TYR A 444 7.39 11.56 14.82
N CYS A 445 6.47 11.25 15.73
CA CYS A 445 5.57 12.23 16.36
C CYS A 445 5.89 12.39 17.86
N GLU A 446 7.13 12.76 18.18
CA GLU A 446 7.57 12.96 19.58
C GLU A 446 6.88 14.19 20.22
N PRO A 447 6.18 14.02 21.37
CA PRO A 447 5.45 15.08 22.06
C PRO A 447 6.38 16.09 22.72
N LYS A 448 5.96 17.36 22.71
CA LYS A 448 6.64 18.45 23.42
C LYS A 448 5.70 19.08 24.47
N PRO A 449 6.19 19.45 25.66
CA PRO A 449 7.54 19.22 26.16
C PRO A 449 7.81 17.72 26.39
N TYR A 450 9.09 17.35 26.26
CA TYR A 450 9.54 15.97 26.47
C TYR A 450 9.38 15.55 27.93
N GLY A 451 9.27 14.24 28.20
CA GLY A 451 9.10 13.72 29.56
C GLY A 451 7.71 13.95 30.17
N SER A 452 6.68 14.13 29.34
CA SER A 452 5.29 14.30 29.80
C SER A 452 4.65 12.98 30.23
N ASN A 453 3.74 13.03 31.21
CA ASN A 453 3.13 11.87 31.86
C ASN A 453 2.08 11.12 31.02
N TRP A 454 1.93 11.40 29.73
CA TRP A 454 0.86 10.81 28.92
C TRP A 454 1.01 9.28 28.76
N LEU A 455 2.23 8.75 28.66
CA LEU A 455 2.48 7.30 28.67
C LEU A 455 2.02 6.64 29.97
N LYS A 456 2.11 7.37 31.10
CA LYS A 456 1.56 6.92 32.38
C LYS A 456 0.03 6.89 32.35
N CYS A 457 -0.62 7.91 31.77
CA CYS A 457 -2.08 7.92 31.60
C CYS A 457 -2.58 6.73 30.75
N ILE A 458 -1.88 6.42 29.65
CA ILE A 458 -2.16 5.25 28.82
C ILE A 458 -1.91 3.96 29.59
N ALA A 459 -0.77 3.84 30.27
CA ALA A 459 -0.43 2.66 31.06
C ALA A 459 -1.49 2.34 32.12
N ILE A 460 -2.06 3.37 32.76
CA ILE A 460 -3.08 3.21 33.82
C ILE A 460 -4.39 2.65 33.26
N ASN A 461 -4.87 3.13 32.11
CA ASN A 461 -6.22 2.82 31.62
C ASN A 461 -6.26 1.83 30.45
N CYS A 462 -5.27 1.84 29.56
CA CYS A 462 -5.28 1.08 28.31
C CYS A 462 -4.60 -0.29 28.49
N LYS A 463 -5.23 -1.18 29.28
CA LYS A 463 -4.66 -2.49 29.64
C LYS A 463 -4.62 -3.50 28.48
N LYS A 464 -5.37 -3.25 27.41
CA LYS A 464 -5.44 -4.09 26.19
C LYS A 464 -4.36 -3.76 25.16
N LEU A 465 -3.43 -2.86 25.47
CA LEU A 465 -2.39 -2.43 24.54
C LEU A 465 -1.49 -3.63 24.17
N LYS A 466 -1.50 -4.00 22.88
CA LYS A 466 -0.75 -5.11 22.29
C LYS A 466 0.46 -4.64 21.50
N ARG A 467 0.40 -3.45 20.89
CA ARG A 467 1.47 -2.92 20.03
C ARG A 467 1.67 -1.44 20.26
N LEU A 468 2.92 -1.05 20.51
CA LEU A 468 3.33 0.33 20.73
C LEU A 468 4.51 0.70 19.84
N GLU A 469 4.37 1.79 19.08
CA GLU A 469 5.40 2.26 18.17
C GLU A 469 5.74 3.73 18.41
N LEU A 470 6.97 3.97 18.87
CA LEU A 470 7.51 5.28 19.27
C LEU A 470 8.90 5.51 18.66
N GLY A 471 9.10 5.04 17.43
CA GLY A 471 10.39 5.23 16.74
C GLY A 471 10.68 6.70 16.45
N PHE A 472 11.96 7.05 16.32
CA PHE A 472 12.46 8.42 16.01
C PHE A 472 12.24 9.44 17.11
N TRP A 473 12.05 8.98 18.34
CA TRP A 473 11.92 9.86 19.49
C TRP A 473 13.29 10.06 20.11
N GLU A 474 13.85 11.25 19.95
CA GLU A 474 15.23 11.57 20.35
C GLU A 474 15.36 11.73 21.87
N GLN A 475 14.26 12.07 22.53
CA GLN A 475 14.21 12.40 23.95
C GLN A 475 13.53 11.33 24.80
N LEU A 476 12.90 10.31 24.19
CA LEU A 476 12.31 9.17 24.88
C LEU A 476 13.32 8.43 25.75
N THR A 477 13.05 8.34 27.06
CA THR A 477 13.91 7.68 28.04
C THR A 477 13.32 6.37 28.56
N ASP A 478 14.17 5.59 29.24
CA ASP A 478 13.76 4.38 29.94
C ASP A 478 12.64 4.65 30.97
N GLU A 479 12.71 5.77 31.70
CA GLU A 479 11.71 6.20 32.70
C GLU A 479 10.34 6.48 32.07
N ASP A 480 10.31 7.07 30.88
CA ASP A 480 9.06 7.38 30.16
C ASP A 480 8.30 6.10 29.79
N LEU A 481 9.01 5.05 29.40
CA LEU A 481 8.44 3.74 29.02
C LEU A 481 8.09 2.87 30.22
N HIS A 482 8.71 3.08 31.38
CA HIS A 482 8.54 2.22 32.55
C HIS A 482 7.07 1.93 32.92
N PRO A 483 6.13 2.91 32.92
CA PRO A 483 4.73 2.65 33.21
C PRO A 483 4.09 1.65 32.23
N ILE A 484 4.40 1.74 30.93
CA ILE A 484 3.87 0.83 29.91
C ILE A 484 4.40 -0.58 30.14
N LEU A 485 5.71 -0.72 30.30
CA LEU A 485 6.38 -2.02 30.46
C LEU A 485 5.93 -2.75 31.73
N THR A 486 5.52 -2.01 32.75
CA THR A 486 5.04 -2.58 34.02
C THR A 486 3.55 -2.88 34.00
N GLN A 487 2.71 -2.08 33.34
CA GLN A 487 1.25 -2.17 33.47
C GLN A 487 0.52 -2.80 32.27
N CYS A 488 1.04 -2.69 31.05
CA CYS A 488 0.37 -3.17 29.83
C CYS A 488 0.74 -4.64 29.54
N LYS A 489 0.15 -5.60 30.27
CA LYS A 489 0.54 -7.02 30.20
C LYS A 489 0.17 -7.75 28.89
N GLU A 490 -0.68 -7.17 28.06
CA GLU A 490 -1.00 -7.68 26.72
C GLU A 490 0.02 -7.28 25.65
N LEU A 491 1.03 -6.45 25.99
CA LEU A 491 1.98 -5.95 25.02
C LEU A 491 2.80 -7.11 24.41
N SER A 492 2.74 -7.20 23.08
CA SER A 492 3.38 -8.23 22.27
C SER A 492 4.42 -7.66 21.30
N HIS A 493 4.27 -6.38 20.93
CA HIS A 493 5.12 -5.71 19.96
C HIS A 493 5.55 -4.34 20.48
N LEU A 494 6.85 -4.08 20.47
CA LEU A 494 7.45 -2.81 20.86
C LEU A 494 8.41 -2.32 19.76
N TYR A 495 8.12 -1.17 19.16
CA TYR A 495 8.90 -0.61 18.06
C TYR A 495 9.53 0.72 18.46
N LEU A 496 10.85 0.72 18.66
CA LEU A 496 11.65 1.84 19.19
C LEU A 496 12.90 2.15 18.34
N PRO A 497 12.89 2.04 17.00
CA PRO A 497 14.09 2.36 16.23
C PRO A 497 14.48 3.83 16.40
N ARG A 498 15.78 4.09 16.37
CA ARG A 498 16.40 5.42 16.50
C ARG A 498 15.88 6.18 17.72
N THR A 499 15.90 5.52 18.88
CA THR A 499 15.60 6.10 20.19
C THR A 499 16.90 6.11 21.02
N PRO A 500 17.80 7.09 20.81
CA PRO A 500 19.20 7.02 21.27
C PRO A 500 19.36 7.00 22.80
N LYS A 501 18.32 7.42 23.55
CA LYS A 501 18.36 7.44 25.01
C LYS A 501 17.90 6.13 25.66
N ILE A 502 17.17 5.28 24.94
CA ILE A 502 16.73 3.96 25.40
C ILE A 502 17.95 3.04 25.56
N SER A 503 18.00 2.31 26.67
CA SER A 503 19.12 1.43 27.01
C SER A 503 18.71 -0.04 27.12
N TYR A 504 19.69 -0.90 27.42
CA TYR A 504 19.45 -2.31 27.79
C TYR A 504 18.41 -2.46 28.91
N TRP A 505 18.28 -1.47 29.82
CA TRP A 505 17.30 -1.53 30.90
C TRP A 505 15.88 -1.70 30.37
N THR A 506 15.47 -0.92 29.36
CA THR A 506 14.14 -1.03 28.74
C THR A 506 13.90 -2.43 28.20
N LEU A 507 14.90 -3.01 27.52
CA LEU A 507 14.80 -4.37 26.97
C LEU A 507 14.65 -5.42 28.07
N SER A 508 15.48 -5.35 29.11
CA SER A 508 15.46 -6.29 30.23
C SER A 508 14.13 -6.21 31.00
N VAL A 509 13.64 -5.00 31.29
CA VAL A 509 12.35 -4.78 31.94
C VAL A 509 11.19 -5.27 31.07
N ALA A 510 11.22 -5.00 29.76
CA ALA A 510 10.20 -5.48 28.82
C ALA A 510 10.13 -7.01 28.82
N CYS A 511 11.27 -7.69 28.62
CA CYS A 511 11.32 -9.16 28.58
C CYS A 511 10.87 -9.79 29.91
N LYS A 512 11.25 -9.18 31.04
CA LYS A 512 10.87 -9.68 32.37
C LYS A 512 9.39 -9.49 32.69
N ASN A 513 8.81 -8.35 32.34
CA ASN A 513 7.48 -7.94 32.84
C ASN A 513 6.32 -8.21 31.88
N LEU A 514 6.59 -8.48 30.61
CA LEU A 514 5.58 -8.60 29.55
C LEU A 514 5.46 -10.06 29.07
N PRO A 515 4.49 -10.85 29.56
CA PRO A 515 4.39 -12.29 29.27
C PRO A 515 4.05 -12.61 27.80
N ASN A 516 3.43 -11.65 27.10
CA ASN A 516 3.00 -11.80 25.72
C ASN A 516 3.98 -11.18 24.72
N LEU A 517 5.14 -10.69 25.17
CA LEU A 517 6.12 -10.06 24.30
C LEU A 517 6.63 -11.06 23.27
N ARG A 518 6.68 -10.64 22.00
CA ARG A 518 7.14 -11.47 20.88
C ARG A 518 8.10 -10.72 19.97
N HIS A 519 7.96 -9.40 19.86
CA HIS A 519 8.74 -8.60 18.92
C HIS A 519 9.20 -7.31 19.59
N ILE A 520 10.51 -7.07 19.61
CA ILE A 520 11.11 -5.79 19.99
C ILE A 520 11.99 -5.30 18.85
N CYS A 521 11.76 -4.09 18.35
CA CYS A 521 12.60 -3.47 17.32
C CYS A 521 13.36 -2.29 17.91
N VAL A 522 14.70 -2.34 17.84
CA VAL A 522 15.63 -1.32 18.34
C VAL A 522 16.71 -0.98 17.33
N TYR A 523 16.34 -0.92 16.04
CA TYR A 523 17.26 -0.50 14.98
C TYR A 523 17.88 0.86 15.30
N TRP A 524 19.18 1.02 15.08
CA TRP A 524 19.91 2.27 15.31
C TRP A 524 19.75 2.87 16.72
N CYS A 525 19.64 2.01 17.75
CA CYS A 525 19.71 2.43 19.14
C CYS A 525 21.15 2.29 19.66
N GLU A 526 21.83 3.43 19.79
CA GLU A 526 23.29 3.48 20.03
C GLU A 526 23.73 2.87 21.37
N LYS A 527 22.87 2.92 22.40
CA LYS A 527 23.17 2.40 23.75
C LYS A 527 22.92 0.90 23.92
N ILE A 528 22.40 0.23 22.90
CA ILE A 528 22.16 -1.21 22.94
C ILE A 528 23.31 -1.83 22.16
N SER A 529 23.99 -2.84 22.68
CA SER A 529 25.05 -3.58 21.97
C SER A 529 24.53 -4.94 21.45
N LYS A 530 25.33 -5.64 20.64
CA LYS A 530 24.94 -6.97 20.15
C LYS A 530 24.98 -8.00 21.28
N GLU A 531 26.02 -7.93 22.11
CA GLU A 531 26.25 -8.81 23.27
C GLU A 531 25.08 -8.70 24.27
N MET A 532 24.59 -7.48 24.49
CA MET A 532 23.40 -7.21 25.31
C MET A 532 22.14 -7.91 24.79
N ILE A 533 21.99 -8.03 23.47
CA ILE A 533 20.84 -8.72 22.87
C ILE A 533 21.01 -10.24 22.95
N GLU A 534 22.23 -10.74 22.74
CA GLU A 534 22.56 -12.16 22.86
C GLU A 534 22.26 -12.66 24.28
N ASP A 535 22.64 -11.90 25.32
CA ASP A 535 22.29 -12.18 26.73
C ASP A 535 20.77 -12.30 26.99
N LEU A 536 19.96 -11.42 26.39
CA LEU A 536 18.51 -11.51 26.50
C LEU A 536 17.95 -12.67 25.69
N ALA A 537 18.50 -12.96 24.51
CA ALA A 537 18.03 -14.04 23.65
C ALA A 537 18.24 -15.43 24.29
N GLU A 538 19.31 -15.60 25.08
CA GLU A 538 19.53 -16.82 25.86
C GLU A 538 18.44 -17.08 26.89
N ASN A 539 17.99 -16.01 27.58
CA ASN A 539 17.01 -16.07 28.66
C ASN A 539 15.55 -15.98 28.17
N TYR A 540 15.30 -15.37 27.01
CA TYR A 540 13.96 -15.06 26.49
C TYR A 540 13.78 -15.51 25.04
N LYS A 541 13.96 -16.81 24.78
CA LYS A 541 13.91 -17.44 23.44
C LYS A 541 12.62 -17.22 22.62
N HIS A 542 11.53 -16.81 23.27
CA HIS A 542 10.25 -16.55 22.62
C HIS A 542 10.11 -15.10 22.11
N VAL A 543 11.08 -14.23 22.43
CA VAL A 543 11.10 -12.82 22.05
C VAL A 543 12.10 -12.63 20.91
N ASN A 544 11.61 -12.16 19.76
CA ASN A 544 12.45 -11.74 18.65
C ASN A 544 12.88 -10.29 18.84
N ILE A 545 14.18 -10.07 19.03
CA ILE A 545 14.76 -8.73 19.16
C ILE A 545 15.47 -8.38 17.86
N TYR A 546 14.97 -7.36 17.16
CA TYR A 546 15.49 -6.90 15.89
C TYR A 546 16.44 -5.72 16.08
N ARG A 547 17.67 -5.87 15.57
CA ARG A 547 18.74 -4.87 15.62
C ARG A 547 19.47 -4.83 14.27
N ILE A 548 19.76 -3.62 13.82
CA ILE A 548 20.60 -3.27 12.67
C ILE A 548 21.43 -2.09 13.18
N GLN A 549 22.74 -2.18 13.03
CA GLN A 549 23.67 -1.08 13.34
C GLN A 549 23.79 -0.13 12.16
#